data_AF-A0AAW5DZI1-F1
#
_entry.id   AF-A0AAW5DZI1-F1
#
_cell.length_a   1.000
_cell.length_b   1.000
_cell.length_c   1.000
_cell.angle_alpha   90.00
_cell.angle_beta   90.00
_cell.angle_gamma   90.00
#
_symmetry.space_group_name_H-M   'P 1'
#
loop_
_entity.id
_entity.type
_entity.pdbx_description
1 polymer ?
#
loop_
_entity_poly.entity_id
_entity_poly.type
_entity_poly.pdbx_seq_one_letter_code
_entity_poly.pdbx_strand_id
1 'polypeptide(L)' 'MAYPGSKGWYVKQLKENGILQHPIDRKKLELYKTSELRRLYFDKVAKKEQP' A
#
# COMPACT_ATOMS: atom_id res chain seq x y z
N MET A 1 -0.20 14.18 -8.94
CA MET A 1 1.11 13.49 -8.83
C MET A 1 1.29 13.03 -7.40
N ALA A 2 1.61 11.76 -7.16
CA ALA A 2 1.93 11.27 -5.82
C ALA A 2 3.45 11.06 -5.73
N TYR A 3 4.11 11.78 -4.82
CA TYR A 3 5.55 11.68 -4.62
C TYR A 3 5.92 10.30 -4.03
N PRO A 4 7.01 9.65 -4.50
CA PRO A 4 7.50 8.42 -3.91
C PRO A 4 7.61 8.52 -2.38
N GLY A 5 7.09 7.53 -1.67
CA GLY A 5 7.06 7.51 -0.21
C GLY A 5 5.94 8.34 0.45
N SER A 6 5.13 9.08 -0.31
CA SER A 6 3.92 9.74 0.21
C SER A 6 2.77 8.75 0.41
N LYS A 7 1.75 9.15 1.19
CA LYS A 7 0.53 8.36 1.40
C LYS A 7 -0.13 7.96 0.08
N GLY A 8 -0.34 8.93 -0.81
CA GLY A 8 -0.97 8.69 -2.10
C GLY A 8 -0.15 7.73 -2.98
N TRP A 9 1.17 7.74 -2.86
CA TRP A 9 2.04 6.83 -3.60
C TRP A 9 1.88 5.39 -3.12
N TYR A 10 1.89 5.15 -1.80
CA TYR A 10 1.64 3.80 -1.27
C TYR A 10 0.22 3.31 -1.62
N VAL A 11 -0.81 4.15 -1.51
CA VAL A 11 -2.17 3.76 -1.91
C VAL A 11 -2.21 3.37 -3.38
N LYS A 12 -1.57 4.15 -4.26
CA LYS A 12 -1.50 3.86 -5.70
C LYS A 12 -0.82 2.52 -5.96
N GLN A 13 0.36 2.31 -5.39
CA GLN A 13 1.15 1.09 -5.59
C GLN A 13 0.42 -0.17 -5.07
N LEU A 14 -0.23 -0.06 -3.91
CA LEU A 14 -1.04 -1.16 -3.36
C LEU A 14 -2.22 -1.50 -4.30
N LYS A 15 -2.95 -0.49 -4.79
CA LYS A 15 -4.06 -0.69 -5.73
C LYS A 15 -3.61 -1.28 -7.07
N GLU A 16 -2.49 -0.82 -7.63
CA GLU A 16 -1.89 -1.35 -8.86
C GLU A 16 -1.51 -2.84 -8.71
N ASN A 17 -1.21 -3.28 -7.49
CA ASN A 17 -0.93 -4.68 -7.15
C ASN A 17 -2.19 -5.49 -6.75
N GLY A 18 -3.38 -4.95 -7.00
CA GLY A 18 -4.66 -5.62 -6.70
C GLY A 18 -5.11 -5.53 -5.25
N ILE A 19 -4.42 -4.76 -4.40
CA ILE A 19 -4.77 -4.56 -2.99
C ILE A 19 -5.63 -3.31 -2.91
N LEU A 20 -6.95 -3.48 -2.92
CA LEU A 20 -7.92 -2.39 -2.86
C LEU A 20 -8.30 -2.00 -1.42
N GLN A 21 -8.11 -2.93 -0.47
CA GLN A 21 -8.52 -2.81 0.92
C GLN A 21 -7.44 -3.40 1.84
N HIS A 22 -7.41 -2.95 3.09
CA HIS A 22 -6.50 -3.51 4.09
C HIS A 22 -6.89 -4.96 4.41
N PRO A 23 -5.94 -5.92 4.46
CA PRO A 23 -6.26 -7.34 4.61
C PRO A 23 -6.89 -7.72 5.96
N ILE A 24 -6.68 -6.91 7.00
CA ILE A 24 -7.19 -7.17 8.35
C ILE A 24 -8.65 -6.71 8.46
N ASP A 25 -8.88 -5.39 8.34
CA ASP A 25 -10.20 -4.81 8.61
C ASP A 25 -11.05 -4.63 7.35
N ARG A 26 -10.52 -4.96 6.16
CA ARG A 26 -11.17 -4.76 4.85
C ARG A 26 -11.65 -3.32 4.60
N LYS A 27 -11.03 -2.35 5.27
CA LYS A 27 -11.31 -0.93 5.08
C LYS A 27 -10.49 -0.36 3.93
N LYS A 28 -10.97 0.77 3.41
CA LYS A 28 -10.28 1.53 2.36
C LYS A 28 -8.88 1.94 2.79
N LEU A 29 -7.91 1.81 1.89
CA LEU A 29 -6.51 2.16 2.15
C LEU A 29 -6.32 3.64 2.52
N GLU A 30 -7.18 4.54 2.03
CA GLU A 30 -7.08 5.97 2.36
C GLU A 30 -7.36 6.27 3.84
N LEU A 31 -7.97 5.36 4.59
CA LEU A 31 -8.25 5.55 6.01
C LEU A 31 -7.04 5.28 6.90
N TYR A 32 -6.01 4.63 6.37
CA TYR A 32 -4.82 4.26 7.13
C TYR A 32 -3.75 5.36 7.10
N LYS A 33 -2.89 5.36 8.12
CA LYS A 33 -1.71 6.23 8.18
C LYS A 33 -0.67 5.76 7.16
N THR A 34 0.20 6.68 6.72
CA THR A 34 1.28 6.37 5.77
C THR A 34 2.19 5.24 6.26
N SER A 35 2.43 5.14 7.56
CA SER A 35 3.24 4.08 8.18
C SER A 35 2.65 2.68 7.98
N GLU A 36 1.33 2.55 8.13
CA GLU A 36 0.59 1.29 7.91
C GLU A 36 0.64 0.90 6.44
N LEU A 37 0.38 1.86 5.54
CA LEU A 37 0.44 1.64 4.09
C LEU A 37 1.85 1.28 3.62
N ARG A 38 2.88 1.93 4.19
CA ARG A 38 4.28 1.61 3.95
C ARG A 38 4.55 0.16 4.35
N ARG A 39 4.18 -0.23 5.58
CA ARG A 39 4.37 -1.60 6.06
C ARG A 39 3.66 -2.61 5.17
N LEU A 40 2.40 -2.34 4.80
CA LEU A 40 1.62 -3.20 3.90
C LEU A 40 2.25 -3.33 2.52
N TYR A 41 2.75 -2.23 1.95
CA TYR A 41 3.47 -2.23 0.68
C TYR A 41 4.72 -3.10 0.77
N PHE A 42 5.54 -2.95 1.81
CA PHE A 42 6.71 -3.79 1.99
C PHE A 42 6.37 -5.27 2.20
N ASP A 43 5.26 -5.57 2.90
CA ASP A 43 4.85 -6.95 3.16
C ASP A 43 4.24 -7.64 1.93
N LYS A 44 3.44 -6.94 1.13
CA LYS A 44 2.65 -7.55 0.04
C LYS A 44 3.16 -7.25 -1.36
N VAL A 45 3.86 -6.15 -1.56
CA VAL A 45 4.34 -5.69 -2.87
C VAL A 45 5.85 -5.85 -2.98
N ALA A 46 6.64 -5.28 -2.07
CA ALA A 46 8.10 -5.34 -2.18
C ALA A 46 8.65 -6.77 -2.05
N LYS A 47 7.99 -7.65 -1.29
CA LYS A 47 8.34 -9.08 -1.23
C LYS A 47 8.11 -9.84 -2.55
N LYS A 48 7.25 -9.32 -3.44
CA LYS A 48 6.99 -9.91 -4.77
C LYS A 48 8.09 -9.59 -5.79
N GLU A 49 8.96 -8.62 -5.52
CA GLU A 49 10.03 -8.19 -6.43
C GLU A 49 11.39 -8.86 -6.15
N GLN A 50 11.45 -9.88 -5.29
CA GLN A 50 12.64 -10.72 -5.19
C GLN A 50 12.50 -11.91 -6.16
N PRO A 51 13.35 -12.00 -7.21
CA PRO A 51 13.36 -13.12 -8.16
C PRO A 51 13.83 -14.44 -7.52
#